data_AF-A0AA95KM93-F1
#
_entry.id   AF-A0AA95KM93-F1
#
_cell.length_a   1.000
_cell.length_b   1.000
_cell.length_c   1.000
_cell.angle_alpha   90.00
_cell.angle_beta   90.00
_cell.angle_gamma   90.00
#
_symmetry.space_group_name_H-M   'P 1'
#
loop_
_entity.id
_entity.type
_entity.pdbx_description
1 polymer ?
#
loop_
_entity_poly.entity_id
_entity_poly.type
_entity_poly.pdbx_seq_one_letter_code
_entity_poly.pdbx_strand_id
1 'polypeptide(L)' 'MPDNYIVFIGRLGAVKNIYMLLDAYEKARLNECYLVIVGDGVDMMSLQKYAIKLSKKSALFLQGLLITLCLS' A
#
# COMPACT_ATOMS: atom_id res chain seq x y z
N MET A 1 -1.45 10.98 -15.04
CA MET A 1 -0.58 10.15 -14.19
C MET A 1 -0.48 10.89 -12.86
N PRO A 2 -0.59 10.23 -11.70
CA PRO A 2 -0.45 10.93 -10.43
C PRO A 2 0.89 11.67 -10.36
N ASP A 3 0.88 12.88 -9.80
CA ASP A 3 2.11 13.68 -9.64
C ASP A 3 2.78 13.45 -8.27
N ASN A 4 2.06 12.85 -7.31
CA ASN A 4 2.52 12.66 -5.94
C ASN A 4 2.48 11.18 -5.51
N TYR A 5 3.64 10.66 -5.13
CA TYR A 5 3.79 9.29 -4.64
C TYR A 5 4.53 9.25 -3.31
N ILE A 6 4.01 8.47 -2.39
CA ILE A 6 4.73 8.02 -1.19
C ILE A 6 5.18 6.60 -1.48
N VAL A 7 6.48 6.35 -1.43
CA VAL A 7 7.04 5.02 -1.75
C VAL A 7 7.66 4.41 -0.50
N PHE A 8 7.20 3.22 -0.13
CA PHE A 8 7.84 2.35 0.85
C PHE A 8 8.51 1.19 0.12
N ILE A 9 9.79 0.95 0.42
CA ILE A 9 10.56 -0.16 -0.16
C ILE A 9 11.13 -1.03 0.96
N GLY A 10 10.79 -2.32 0.98
CA GLY A 10 11.36 -3.27 1.94
C GLY A 10 10.64 -4.61 2.01
N ARG A 11 11.21 -5.58 2.75
CA ARG A 11 10.56 -6.88 2.97
C ARG A 11 9.24 -6.74 3.71
N LEU A 12 8.23 -7.48 3.27
CA LEU A 12 6.90 -7.50 3.86
C LEU A 12 6.81 -8.57 4.95
N GLY A 13 7.01 -8.16 6.20
CA GLY A 13 6.91 -9.03 7.36
C GLY A 13 6.43 -8.26 8.59
N ALA A 14 5.92 -9.00 9.58
CA ALA A 14 5.25 -8.49 10.77
C ALA A 14 6.03 -7.40 11.52
N VAL A 15 7.36 -7.47 11.48
CA VAL A 15 8.27 -6.53 12.18
C VAL A 15 8.24 -5.11 11.60
N LYS A 16 7.73 -4.91 10.38
CA LYS A 16 7.81 -3.63 9.67
C LYS A 16 6.65 -2.67 9.92
N ASN A 17 5.68 -3.01 10.77
CA ASN A 17 4.51 -2.16 11.11
C ASN A 17 3.81 -1.55 9.88
N ILE A 18 3.75 -2.28 8.77
CA ILE A 18 3.17 -1.79 7.50
C ILE A 18 1.67 -1.54 7.67
N TYR A 19 1.01 -2.25 8.58
CA TYR A 19 -0.36 -1.96 9.00
C TYR A 19 -0.52 -0.53 9.54
N MET A 20 0.39 -0.05 10.40
CA MET A 20 0.37 1.34 10.88
C MET A 20 0.59 2.35 9.76
N LEU A 21 1.41 2.02 8.75
CA LEU A 21 1.61 2.89 7.59
C LEU A 21 0.32 3.02 6.77
N LEU A 22 -0.39 1.91 6.54
CA LEU A 22 -1.68 1.91 5.85
C LEU A 22 -2.73 2.71 6.63
N ASP A 23 -2.79 2.54 7.96
CA ASP A 23 -3.68 3.32 8.83
C ASP A 23 -3.35 4.81 8.83
N ALA A 24 -2.07 5.17 8.87
CA ALA A 24 -1.63 6.57 8.83
C ALA A 24 -1.97 7.22 7.49
N TYR A 25 -1.79 6.48 6.39
CA TYR A 25 -2.12 6.95 5.05
C TYR A 25 -3.63 7.20 4.89
N GLU A 26 -4.47 6.31 5.39
CA GLU A 26 -5.94 6.49 5.42
C GLU A 26 -6.32 7.75 6.21
N LYS A 27 -5.78 7.90 7.44
CA LYS A 27 -6.07 9.03 8.32
C LYS A 27 -5.56 10.36 7.78
N ALA A 28 -4.45 10.36 7.07
CA ALA A 28 -3.84 11.58 6.52
C ALA A 28 -4.68 12.22 5.41
N ARG A 29 -5.66 11.50 4.83
CA ARG A 29 -6.55 11.99 3.76
C ARG A 29 -5.80 12.74 2.67
N LEU A 30 -4.67 12.16 2.24
CA LEU A 30 -3.82 12.76 1.21
C LEU A 30 -4.52 12.62 -0.15
N ASN A 31 -5.36 13.61 -0.46
CA ASN A 31 -6.00 13.71 -1.76
C ASN A 31 -4.91 13.75 -2.84
N GLU A 32 -5.11 12.97 -3.92
CA GLU A 32 -4.23 12.95 -5.09
C GLU A 32 -2.79 12.45 -4.85
N CYS A 33 -2.52 11.80 -3.71
CA CYS A 33 -1.22 11.18 -3.42
C CYS A 33 -1.37 9.67 -3.28
N TYR A 34 -0.56 8.89 -3.99
CA TYR A 34 -0.66 7.42 -4.01
C TYR A 34 0.40 6.80 -3.13
N LEU A 35 -0.01 5.84 -2.29
CA LEU A 35 0.93 5.03 -1.53
C LEU A 35 1.34 3.81 -2.35
N VAL A 36 2.64 3.68 -2.58
CA VAL A 36 3.26 2.57 -3.29
C VAL A 36 4.10 1.76 -2.32
N ILE A 37 3.75 0.48 -2.15
CA ILE A 37 4.51 -0.45 -1.31
C ILE A 37 5.23 -1.43 -2.23
N VAL A 38 6.56 -1.37 -2.24
CA VAL A 38 7.44 -2.23 -3.03
C VAL A 38 8.15 -3.21 -2.11
N GLY A 39 7.92 -4.50 -2.32
CA GLY A 39 8.48 -5.51 -1.44
C GLY A 39 7.94 -6.89 -1.66
N ASP A 40 8.59 -7.85 -1.00
CA ASP A 40 8.16 -9.25 -0.96
C ASP A 40 8.26 -9.79 0.46
N GLY A 41 7.38 -10.72 0.81
CA GLY A 41 7.41 -11.45 2.06
C GLY A 41 6.08 -12.13 2.40
N VAL A 42 6.13 -12.90 3.49
CA VAL A 42 5.05 -13.80 3.92
C VAL A 42 3.72 -13.09 4.18
N ASP A 43 3.77 -11.81 4.54
CA ASP A 43 2.58 -11.03 4.91
C ASP A 43 1.93 -10.30 3.73
N MET A 44 2.46 -10.46 2.51
CA MET A 44 1.97 -9.80 1.29
C MET A 44 0.45 -9.92 1.12
N MET A 45 -0.09 -11.14 1.17
CA MET A 45 -1.52 -11.38 0.96
C MET A 45 -2.38 -10.75 2.06
N SER A 46 -1.91 -10.80 3.31
CA SER A 46 -2.62 -10.22 4.45
C SER A 46 -2.66 -8.69 4.35
N LEU A 47 -1.55 -8.06 3.94
CA LEU A 47 -1.45 -6.62 3.73
C LEU A 47 -2.33 -6.13 2.57
N GLN A 48 -2.37 -6.87 1.46
CA GLN A 48 -3.27 -6.56 0.35
C GLN A 48 -4.75 -6.63 0.78
N LYS A 49 -5.15 -7.71 1.48
CA LYS A 49 -6.51 -7.84 2.03
C LYS A 49 -6.86 -6.70 2.99
N TYR A 50 -5.90 -6.31 3.83
CA TYR A 50 -6.08 -5.22 4.77
C TYR A 50 -6.27 -3.87 4.07
N ALA A 51 -5.46 -3.57 3.06
CA ALA A 51 -5.60 -2.34 2.27
C ALA A 51 -6.92 -2.29 1.49
N ILE A 52 -7.39 -3.42 0.95
CA ILE A 52 -8.73 -3.52 0.32
C ILE A 52 -9.82 -3.21 1.34
N LYS A 53 -9.69 -3.73 2.57
CA LYS A 53 -10.64 -3.50 3.67
C LYS A 53 -10.70 -2.04 4.12
N LEU A 54 -9.57 -1.33 4.12
CA LEU A 54 -9.50 0.10 4.43
C LEU A 54 -10.21 0.99 3.37
N SER A 55 -10.50 0.43 2.19
CA SER A 55 -11.44 0.92 1.16
C SER A 55 -10.98 2.06 0.23
N LYS A 56 -11.36 1.90 -1.05
CA LYS A 56 -11.45 2.86 -2.17
C LYS A 56 -10.42 4.00 -2.26
N LYS A 57 -9.31 3.75 -2.98
CA LYS A 57 -8.92 4.44 -4.25
C LYS A 57 -7.43 4.47 -4.58
N SER A 58 -6.49 4.16 -3.66
CA SER A 58 -5.11 4.62 -3.94
C SER A 58 -3.96 3.91 -3.22
N ALA A 59 -4.12 2.67 -2.76
CA ALA A 59 -2.99 1.87 -2.30
C ALA A 59 -2.54 0.90 -3.41
N LEU A 60 -1.33 1.08 -3.94
CA LEU A 60 -0.74 0.24 -4.98
C LEU A 60 0.36 -0.63 -4.37
N PHE A 61 0.21 -1.95 -4.49
CA PHE A 61 1.24 -2.91 -4.07
C PHE A 61 2.02 -3.37 -5.31
N LEU A 62 3.35 -3.28 -5.25
CA LEU A 62 4.27 -3.71 -6.30
C LEU A 62 5.21 -4.79 -5.78
N GLN A 63 4.97 -6.03 -6.20
CA GLN A 63 5.88 -7.15 -5.95
C GLN A 63 6.78 -7.33 -7.16
N GLY A 64 7.97 -6.74 -7.14
CA GLY A 64 8.99 -6.95 -8.19
C GLY A 64 8.57 -6.65 -9.65
N LEU A 65 7.43 -5.99 -9.89
CA LEU A 65 6.63 -5.87 -11.14
C LEU A 65 5.36 -6.76 -11.13
N LEU A 66 4.40 -6.47 -10.23
CA LEU A 66 3.01 -6.92 -10.38
C LEU A 66 2.08 -5.79 -9.94
N ILE A 67 1.20 -5.37 -10.86
CA ILE A 67 0.22 -4.30 -10.71
C ILE A 67 -1.06 -4.91 -10.14
N THR A 68 -1.47 -4.50 -8.94
CA THR A 68 -2.85 -4.72 -8.46
C THR A 68 -3.54 -3.37 -8.29
N LEU A 69 -4.38 -3.05 -9.28
CA LEU A 69 -5.29 -1.90 -9.31
C LEU A 69 -6.53 -2.21 -8.48
N CYS A 70 -6.80 -1.41 -7.44
CA CYS A 70 -8.16 -1.23 -6.93
C CYS A 70 -8.65 0.16 -7.33
N LEU A 71 -9.14 0.26 -8.58
CA LEU A 71 -9.99 1.36 -9.02
C LEU A 71 -11.45 0.93 -8.85
N SER A 72 -12.17 1.60 -7.96
CA SER A 72 -13.64 1.60 -7.88
C SER A 72 -14.12 2.92 -7.29
#